data_AF-A0A832IUL4-F1
#
_entry.id   AF-A0A832IUL4-F1
#
_cell.length_a   1.000
_cell.length_b   1.000
_cell.length_c   1.000
_cell.angle_alpha   90.00
_cell.angle_beta   90.00
_cell.angle_gamma   90.00
#
_symmetry.space_group_name_H-M   'P 1'
#
loop_
_entity.id
_entity.type
_entity.pdbx_description
1 polymer ?
#
loop_
_entity_poly.entity_id
_entity_poly.type
_entity_poly.pdbx_seq_one_letter_code
_entity_poly.pdbx_strand_id
1 'polypeptide(L)' 'MHKKLETLMGRFGAFLAYNPLKVIVVVLLLLAIPISHVPQIKMDTSTEGFMHPEDPVLIEYNKFRVQ' A
#
# COMPACT_ATOMS: atom_id res chain seq x y z
N MET A 1 25.10 -20.76 -13.86
CA MET A 1 23.87 -20.04 -13.47
C MET A 1 23.73 -18.67 -14.15
N HIS A 2 24.79 -17.85 -14.20
CA HIS A 2 24.77 -16.49 -14.75
C HIS A 2 24.21 -16.35 -16.18
N LYS A 3 24.66 -17.19 -17.14
CA LYS A 3 24.19 -17.12 -18.54
C LYS A 3 22.67 -17.29 -18.70
N LYS A 4 22.04 -18.11 -17.83
CA LYS A 4 20.58 -18.31 -17.86
C LYS A 4 19.83 -17.06 -17.39
N LEU A 5 20.34 -16.42 -16.33
CA LEU A 5 19.81 -15.16 -15.80
C LEU A 5 19.96 -14.01 -16.80
N GLU A 6 21.12 -13.90 -17.42
CA GLU A 6 21.38 -12.89 -18.45
C GLU A 6 20.44 -13.04 -19.65
N THR A 7 20.24 -14.27 -20.13
CA THR A 7 19.30 -14.55 -21.22
C THR A 7 17.85 -14.21 -20.82
N LEU A 8 17.47 -14.51 -19.58
CA LEU A 8 16.14 -14.22 -19.05
C LEU A 8 15.91 -12.72 -18.93
N MET A 9 16.86 -11.98 -18.35
CA MET A 9 16.81 -10.52 -18.21
C MET A 9 16.79 -9.84 -19.58
N GLY A 10 17.61 -10.31 -20.53
CA GLY A 10 17.63 -9.78 -21.90
C GLY A 10 16.29 -9.98 -22.62
N ARG A 11 15.70 -11.18 -22.53
CA ARG A 11 14.38 -11.46 -23.10
C ARG A 11 13.28 -10.64 -22.45
N PHE A 12 13.35 -10.46 -21.14
CA PHE A 12 12.39 -9.63 -20.40
C PHE A 12 12.49 -8.16 -20.82
N GLY A 13 13.69 -7.59 -20.88
CA GLY A 13 13.91 -6.22 -21.36
C GLY A 13 13.42 -6.01 -22.79
N ALA A 14 13.74 -6.94 -23.69
CA ALA A 14 13.23 -6.90 -25.07
C ALA A 14 11.70 -6.94 -25.11
N PHE A 15 11.07 -7.82 -24.34
CA PHE A 15 9.60 -7.89 -24.25
C PHE A 15 8.98 -6.57 -23.81
N LEU A 16 9.57 -5.91 -22.80
CA LEU A 16 9.12 -4.60 -22.33
C LEU A 16 9.24 -3.53 -23.42
N ALA A 17 10.38 -3.50 -24.14
CA ALA A 17 10.65 -2.53 -25.19
C ALA A 17 9.75 -2.70 -26.42
N TYR A 18 9.42 -3.94 -26.81
CA TYR A 18 8.56 -4.20 -27.97
C TYR A 18 7.06 -3.99 -27.68
N ASN A 19 6.63 -3.97 -26.41
CA ASN A 19 5.22 -3.84 -26.04
C ASN A 19 4.95 -2.78 -24.96
N PRO A 20 5.42 -1.52 -25.12
CA PRO A 20 5.41 -0.52 -24.05
C PRO A 20 4.00 -0.21 -23.53
N LEU A 21 3.01 -0.05 -24.43
CA LEU A 21 1.63 0.25 -24.03
C LEU A 21 0.98 -0.89 -23.24
N LYS A 22 1.19 -2.15 -23.64
CA LYS A 22 0.64 -3.30 -22.92
C LYS A 22 1.23 -3.41 -21.53
N VAL A 23 2.53 -3.16 -21.39
CA VAL A 23 3.23 -3.15 -20.10
C VAL A 23 2.63 -2.08 -19.19
N ILE A 24 2.45 -0.85 -19.69
CA ILE A 24 1.85 0.25 -18.91
C ILE A 24 0.45 -0.16 -18.42
N VAL A 25 -0.39 -0.70 -19.31
CA VAL A 25 -1.75 -1.16 -18.93
C VAL A 25 -1.69 -2.24 -17.85
N VAL A 26 -0.80 -3.23 -17.98
CA VAL A 26 -0.65 -4.29 -16.98
C VAL A 26 -0.20 -3.73 -15.62
N VAL A 27 0.76 -2.81 -15.62
CA VAL A 27 1.21 -2.15 -14.38
C VAL A 27 0.09 -1.33 -13.76
N LEU A 28 -0.68 -0.59 -14.55
CA LEU A 28 -1.84 0.16 -14.06
C LEU A 28 -2.90 -0.75 -13.47
N LEU A 29 -3.21 -1.89 -14.11
CA LEU A 29 -4.15 -2.88 -13.58
C LEU A 29 -3.65 -3.51 -12.28
N LEU A 30 -2.35 -3.81 -12.19
CA LEU A 30 -1.73 -4.33 -10.97
C LEU A 30 -1.83 -3.33 -9.82
N LEU A 31 -1.62 -2.04 -10.11
CA LEU A 31 -1.72 -0.96 -9.13
C LEU A 31 -3.16 -0.55 -8.80
N ALA A 32 -4.13 -0.83 -9.68
CA ALA A 32 -5.52 -0.45 -9.47
C ALA A 32 -6.09 -1.05 -8.16
N ILE A 33 -5.69 -2.28 -7.81
CA ILE A 33 -6.13 -2.95 -6.59
C ILE A 33 -5.68 -2.18 -5.34
N PRO A 34 -4.38 -2.00 -5.04
CA PRO A 34 -3.97 -1.26 -3.84
C PRO A 34 -4.43 0.20 -3.86
N ILE A 35 -4.47 0.85 -5.02
CA ILE A 35 -4.96 2.23 -5.15
C ILE A 35 -6.45 2.33 -4.77
N SER A 36 -7.27 1.34 -5.12
CA SER A 36 -8.69 1.33 -4.78
C SER A 36 -8.96 1.28 -3.26
N HIS A 37 -7.99 0.82 -2.47
CA HIS A 37 -8.08 0.79 -1.01
C HIS A 37 -7.64 2.09 -0.34
N VAL A 38 -7.00 3.02 -1.06
CA VAL A 38 -6.52 4.29 -0.48
C VAL A 38 -7.64 5.11 0.20
N PRO A 39 -8.87 5.25 -0.37
CA PRO A 39 -9.95 5.97 0.31
C PRO A 39 -10.48 5.28 1.57
N GLN A 40 -10.18 4.00 1.77
CA GLN A 40 -10.59 3.24 2.95
C GLN A 40 -9.61 3.40 4.12
N ILE A 41 -8.47 4.05 3.89
CA ILE A 41 -7.49 4.34 4.93
C ILE A 41 -8.13 5.28 5.96
N LYS A 42 -8.30 4.78 7.18
CA LYS A 42 -8.77 5.57 8.33
C LYS A 42 -7.56 6.16 9.03
N MET A 43 -7.58 7.49 9.21
CA MET A 43 -6.59 8.22 9.98
C MET A 43 -7.28 8.73 11.25
N ASP A 44 -6.79 8.30 12.42
CA ASP A 44 -7.19 8.93 13.67
C ASP A 44 -6.43 10.25 13.79
N THR A 45 -7.15 11.36 13.76
CA THR A 45 -6.58 12.71 13.89
C THR A 45 -6.70 13.26 15.32
N SER A 46 -7.17 12.43 16.27
CA SER A 46 -7.28 12.79 17.67
C SER A 46 -5.92 12.72 18.35
N THR A 47 -5.72 13.52 19.40
CA THR A 47 -4.54 13.42 20.27
C THR A 47 -4.52 12.12 21.07
N GLU A 48 -5.70 11.55 21.27
CA GLU A 48 -6.02 10.34 21.99
C GLU A 48 -5.61 9.10 21.20
N GLY A 49 -5.58 9.19 19.87
CA GLY A 49 -5.05 8.15 18.98
C GLY A 49 -3.56 7.84 19.18
N PHE A 50 -2.82 8.69 19.91
CA PHE A 50 -1.43 8.41 20.33
C PHE A 50 -1.33 7.61 21.63
N MET A 51 -2.42 7.52 22.40
CA MET A 51 -2.44 6.77 23.66
C MET A 51 -2.65 5.28 23.40
N HIS A 52 -2.09 4.44 24.27
CA HIS A 52 -2.40 3.01 24.22
C HIS A 52 -3.88 2.78 24.53
N PRO A 53 -4.55 1.80 23.88
CA PRO A 53 -5.96 1.53 24.12
C PRO A 53 -6.30 1.27 25.60
N GLU A 54 -5.33 0.77 26.37
CA GLU A 54 -5.46 0.44 27.79
C GLU A 54 -5.02 1.56 28.75
N ASP A 55 -4.66 2.75 28.24
CA ASP A 55 -4.22 3.86 29.09
C ASP A 55 -5.36 4.33 30.02
N PRO A 56 -5.15 4.36 31.37
CA PRO A 56 -6.18 4.80 32.30
C PRO A 56 -6.67 6.23 32.05
N VAL A 57 -5.81 7.11 31.52
CA VAL A 57 -6.18 8.49 31.15
C VAL A 57 -7.14 8.48 29.96
N LEU A 58 -6.87 7.64 28.96
CA LEU A 58 -7.74 7.47 27.79
C LEU A 58 -9.09 6.89 28.18
N ILE A 59 -9.12 5.92 29.09
CA ILE A 59 -10.36 5.30 29.59
C ILE A 59 -11.22 6.35 30.31
N GLU A 60 -10.64 7.13 31.21
CA GLU A 60 -11.39 8.15 31.97
C GLU A 60 -11.87 9.29 31.07
N TYR A 61 -11.03 9.75 30.15
CA TYR A 61 -11.42 10.72 29.12
C TYR A 61 -12.60 10.23 28.28
N ASN A 62 -12.57 8.96 27.83
CA ASN A 62 -13.67 8.38 27.06
C ASN A 62 -14.96 8.27 27.87
N LYS A 63 -14.90 7.94 29.18
CA LYS A 63 -16.08 7.97 30.05
C LYS A 63 -16.66 9.37 30.17
N PHE A 64 -15.81 10.38 30.36
CA PHE A 64 -16.23 11.78 30.43
C PHE A 64 -16.85 12.27 29.10
N ARG A 65 -16.35 11.81 27.96
CA ARG A 65 -16.85 12.21 26.63
C ARG A 65 -18.25 11.69 26.29
N VAL A 66 -18.66 10.57 26.89
CA VAL A 66 -19.93 9.88 26.58
C VAL A 66 -21.08 10.31 27.50
N GLN A 67 -20.79 11.04 28.59
CA GLN A 67 -21.80 11.64 29.48
C GLN A 67 -22.52 12.83 28.82
#